data_AF-A0A355FFX0-F1
#
_entry.id   AF-A0A355FFX0-F1
#
_cell.length_a   1.000
_cell.length_b   1.000
_cell.length_c   1.000
_cell.angle_alpha   90.00
_cell.angle_beta   90.00
_cell.angle_gamma   90.00
#
_symmetry.space_group_name_H-M   'P 1'
#
loop_
_entity.id
_entity.type
_entity.pdbx_description
1 polymer ?
#
loop_
_entity_poly.entity_id
_entity_poly.type
_entity_poly.pdbx_seq_one_letter_code
_entity_poly.pdbx_strand_id
1 'polypeptide(L)'
;SMGVRVDPIALERQLKLHGKEDRLSLYFHRRLMNNELPLSIGGGIGQSRLCMYYLRKAHIGEIQSSLWPSEIREQAREHAIYLI
;
A
#
# COMPACT_ATOMS: atom_id res chain seq x y z
N SER A 1 -4.75 -4.40 3.71
CA SER A 1 -5.41 -4.40 2.38
C SER A 1 -5.15 -5.74 1.72
N MET A 2 -6.20 -6.46 1.31
CA MET A 2 -6.10 -7.76 0.64
C MET A 2 -7.18 -7.87 -0.43
N GLY A 3 -7.02 -8.82 -1.35
CA GLY A 3 -8.06 -9.14 -2.33
C GLY A 3 -7.64 -10.23 -3.30
N VAL A 4 -8.65 -10.86 -3.91
CA VAL A 4 -8.46 -11.70 -5.10
C VAL A 4 -7.84 -10.83 -6.19
N ARG A 5 -6.79 -11.34 -6.83
CA ARG A 5 -6.08 -10.60 -7.88
C ARG A 5 -6.87 -10.60 -9.17
N VAL A 6 -6.65 -9.55 -9.95
CA VAL A 6 -7.32 -9.32 -11.22
C VAL A 6 -7.01 -10.46 -12.19
N ASP A 7 -8.03 -10.93 -12.90
CA ASP A 7 -7.91 -11.86 -14.03
C ASP A 7 -7.80 -11.08 -15.36
N PRO A 8 -7.58 -11.72 -16.51
CA PRO A 8 -7.45 -11.03 -17.79
C PRO A 8 -8.65 -10.14 -18.15
N ILE A 9 -9.87 -10.62 -17.91
CA ILE A 9 -11.13 -9.93 -18.26
C ILE A 9 -11.29 -8.68 -17.40
N ALA A 10 -11.07 -8.82 -16.10
CA ALA A 10 -11.16 -7.72 -15.17
C ALA A 10 -10.04 -6.70 -15.40
N LEU A 11 -8.84 -7.13 -15.80
CA LEU A 11 -7.72 -6.24 -16.10
C LEU A 11 -8.04 -5.37 -17.31
N GLU A 12 -8.44 -5.98 -18.43
CA GLU A 12 -8.81 -5.27 -19.65
C GLU A 12 -9.94 -4.27 -19.37
N ARG A 13 -11.02 -4.72 -18.69
CA ARG A 13 -12.15 -3.87 -18.31
C ARG A 13 -11.69 -2.67 -17.46
N GLN A 14 -10.85 -2.90 -16.45
CA GLN A 14 -10.38 -1.83 -15.56
C GLN A 14 -9.45 -0.85 -16.29
N LEU A 15 -8.56 -1.34 -17.15
CA LEU A 15 -7.69 -0.47 -17.95
C LEU A 15 -8.50 0.42 -18.89
N LYS A 16 -9.55 -0.12 -19.53
CA LYS A 16 -10.45 0.65 -20.37
C LYS A 16 -11.19 1.74 -19.59
N LEU A 17 -11.73 1.39 -18.41
CA LEU A 17 -12.40 2.36 -17.52
C LEU A 17 -11.47 3.50 -17.07
N HIS A 18 -10.16 3.25 -16.99
CA HIS A 18 -9.16 4.24 -16.63
C HIS A 18 -8.43 4.88 -17.82
N GLY A 19 -8.75 4.50 -19.06
CA GLY A 19 -8.05 4.97 -20.26
C GLY A 19 -6.56 4.62 -20.25
N LYS A 20 -6.20 3.41 -19.82
CA LYS A 20 -4.82 2.91 -19.66
C LYS A 20 -4.56 1.61 -20.45
N GLU A 21 -5.26 1.41 -21.55
CA GLU A 21 -5.14 0.22 -22.39
C GLU A 21 -3.71 0.06 -22.97
N ASP A 22 -2.95 1.15 -23.08
CA ASP A 22 -1.52 1.14 -23.43
C ASP A 22 -0.69 0.20 -22.54
N ARG A 23 -1.09 0.01 -21.27
CA ARG A 23 -0.41 -0.86 -20.31
C ARG A 23 -0.50 -2.35 -20.64
N LEU A 24 -1.43 -2.79 -21.50
CA LEU A 24 -1.50 -4.17 -21.97
C LEU A 24 -0.20 -4.58 -22.70
N SER A 25 0.55 -3.62 -23.22
CA SER A 25 1.87 -3.83 -23.82
C SER A 25 3.00 -4.02 -22.81
N LEU A 26 2.76 -3.91 -21.50
CA LEU A 26 3.81 -4.10 -20.50
C LEU A 26 4.04 -5.59 -20.23
N TYR A 27 5.29 -5.95 -19.88
CA TYR A 27 5.71 -7.33 -19.66
C TYR A 27 4.76 -8.12 -18.75
N PHE A 28 4.47 -7.60 -17.56
CA PHE A 28 3.59 -8.27 -16.60
C PHE A 28 2.17 -8.46 -17.13
N HIS A 29 1.62 -7.44 -17.80
CA HIS A 29 0.25 -7.47 -18.29
C HIS A 29 0.11 -8.47 -19.44
N ARG A 30 1.05 -8.52 -20.38
CA ARG A 30 1.07 -9.55 -21.44
C ARG A 30 1.06 -10.96 -20.84
N ARG A 31 1.90 -11.23 -19.85
CA ARG A 31 1.95 -12.54 -19.20
C ARG A 31 0.65 -12.90 -18.48
N LEU A 32 0.02 -11.93 -17.83
CA LEU A 32 -1.29 -12.12 -17.22
C LEU A 32 -2.35 -12.42 -18.29
N MET A 33 -2.42 -11.63 -19.38
CA MET A 33 -3.36 -11.83 -20.48
C MET A 33 -3.17 -13.17 -21.19
N ASN A 34 -1.93 -13.66 -21.27
CA ASN A 34 -1.58 -14.96 -21.84
C ASN A 34 -1.83 -16.13 -20.87
N ASN A 35 -2.40 -15.90 -19.68
CA ASN A 35 -2.59 -16.91 -18.63
C ASN A 35 -1.30 -17.60 -18.17
N GLU A 36 -0.15 -16.93 -18.29
CA GLU A 36 1.15 -17.45 -17.82
C GLU A 36 1.37 -17.24 -16.32
N LEU A 37 0.46 -16.52 -15.65
CA LEU A 37 0.48 -16.23 -14.22
C LEU A 37 -0.72 -16.89 -13.55
N PRO A 38 -0.55 -17.55 -12.39
CA PRO A 38 -1.65 -18.20 -11.70
C PRO A 38 -2.61 -17.18 -11.08
N LEU A 39 -3.89 -17.55 -10.98
CA LEU A 39 -4.83 -16.84 -10.13
C LEU A 39 -4.35 -16.86 -8.68
N SER A 40 -4.50 -15.73 -7.99
CA SER A 40 -4.00 -15.59 -6.63
C SER A 40 -4.89 -14.69 -5.79
N ILE A 41 -4.75 -14.83 -4.48
CA ILE A 41 -5.22 -13.86 -3.48
C ILE A 41 -3.99 -13.35 -2.74
N GLY A 42 -3.95 -12.06 -2.45
CA GLY A 42 -2.83 -11.52 -1.69
C GLY A 42 -3.15 -10.19 -1.05
N GLY A 43 -2.20 -9.69 -0.27
CA GLY A 43 -2.34 -8.42 0.42
C GLY A 43 -1.09 -8.01 1.17
N GLY A 44 -1.20 -6.89 1.87
CA GLY A 44 -0.17 -6.37 2.76
C GLY A 44 -0.73 -6.09 4.14
N ILE A 45 0.09 -6.38 5.15
CA ILE A 45 -0.13 -6.04 6.55
C ILE A 45 0.82 -4.89 6.90
N GLY A 46 0.27 -3.79 7.40
CA GLY A 46 1.09 -2.62 7.75
C GLY A 46 1.83 -2.85 9.06
N GLN A 47 3.10 -3.23 8.99
CA GLN A 47 3.93 -3.54 10.17
C GLN A 47 3.90 -2.43 11.23
N SER A 48 4.31 -1.21 10.90
CA SER A 48 4.37 -0.10 11.86
C SER A 48 2.98 0.28 12.41
N ARG A 49 1.92 0.14 11.61
CA ARG A 49 0.53 0.36 12.05
C ARG A 49 0.10 -0.70 13.07
N LEU A 50 0.46 -1.96 12.83
CA LEU A 50 0.18 -3.06 13.74
C LEU A 50 0.93 -2.86 15.07
N CYS A 51 2.21 -2.52 15.01
CA CYS A 51 3.03 -2.21 16.18
C CYS A 51 2.49 -0.99 16.96
N MET A 52 2.13 0.10 16.27
CA MET A 52 1.53 1.29 16.89
C MET A 52 0.25 0.92 17.65
N TYR A 53 -0.62 0.09 17.06
CA TYR A 53 -1.83 -0.39 17.71
C TYR A 53 -1.55 -1.27 18.93
N TYR A 54 -0.66 -2.27 18.82
CA TYR A 54 -0.35 -3.18 19.92
C TYR A 54 0.35 -2.50 21.08
N LEU A 55 1.26 -1.57 20.79
CA LEU A 55 2.02 -0.81 21.79
C LEU A 55 1.29 0.44 22.27
N ARG A 56 0.05 0.67 21.80
CA ARG A 56 -0.80 1.83 22.14
C ARG A 56 -0.08 3.17 21.96
N LYS A 57 0.71 3.29 20.90
CA LYS A 57 1.40 4.53 20.53
C LYS A 57 0.40 5.52 19.92
N ALA A 58 0.57 6.79 20.25
CA ALA A 58 -0.25 7.89 19.79
C ALA A 58 0.09 8.30 18.34
N HIS A 59 1.35 8.11 17.93
CA HIS A 59 1.80 8.46 16.59
C HIS A 59 2.68 7.36 15.96
N ILE A 60 2.54 7.12 14.65
CA ILE A 60 3.30 6.06 13.95
C ILE A 60 4.81 6.31 13.96
N GLY A 61 5.21 7.57 14.06
CA GLY A 61 6.61 8.00 14.21
C GLY A 61 7.27 7.57 15.52
N GLU A 62 6.52 7.12 16.53
CA GLU A 62 7.10 6.50 17.73
C GLU A 62 7.67 5.10 17.47
N ILE A 63 7.31 4.49 16.33
CA ILE A 63 7.69 3.12 15.94
C ILE A 63 8.52 3.10 14.66
N GLN A 64 8.40 4.11 13.81
CA GLN A 64 9.04 4.16 12.50
C GLN A 64 9.79 5.48 12.31
N SER A 65 11.10 5.39 12.10
CA SER A 65 11.94 6.53 11.70
C SER A 65 11.46 7.08 10.36
N SER A 66 11.06 8.35 10.34
CA SER A 66 10.58 9.02 9.14
C SER A 66 10.77 10.53 9.22
N LEU A 67 10.56 11.21 8.10
CA LEU A 67 10.47 12.65 8.05
C LEU A 67 9.07 13.10 8.47
N TRP A 68 9.03 14.11 9.34
CA TRP A 68 7.82 14.74 9.84
C TRP A 68 8.02 16.26 9.77
N PRO A 69 7.01 17.04 9.33
CA PRO A 69 7.07 18.50 9.36
C PRO A 69 7.39 19.03 10.76
N SER A 70 7.99 20.22 10.82
CA SER A 70 8.37 20.89 12.07
C SER A 70 7.20 21.02 13.03
N GLU A 71 6.02 21.32 12.50
CA GLU A 71 4.79 21.56 13.23
C GLU A 71 4.33 20.27 13.94
N ILE A 72 4.43 19.13 13.25
CA ILE A 72 4.10 17.81 13.81
C ILE A 72 5.09 17.42 14.92
N ARG A 73 6.38 17.72 14.73
CA ARG A 73 7.40 17.45 15.76
C ARG A 73 7.17 18.31 17.01
N GLU A 74 6.76 19.56 16.85
CA GLU A 74 6.44 20.43 17.99
C GLU A 74 5.20 19.95 18.73
N GLN A 75 4.10 19.70 18.01
CA GLN A 75 2.87 19.16 18.61
C GLN A 75 3.11 17.84 19.34
N ALA A 76 3.93 16.94 18.76
CA ALA A 76 4.29 15.69 19.43
C ALA A 76 5.05 15.94 20.74
N ARG A 77 6.01 16.87 20.75
CA ARG A 77 6.74 17.27 21.96
C ARG A 77 5.82 17.84 23.04
N GLU A 78 4.88 18.72 22.68
CA GLU A 78 3.89 19.29 23.61
C GLU A 78 3.06 18.22 24.32
N HIS A 79 2.81 17.09 23.64
CA HIS A 79 2.05 15.96 24.16
C HIS A 79 2.93 14.83 24.73
N ALA A 80 4.24 15.07 24.92
CA ALA A 80 5.22 14.08 25.38
C ALA A 80 5.30 12.81 24.49
N ILE A 81 5.00 12.95 23.20
CA ILE A 81 5.10 11.89 22.19
C ILE A 81 6.50 11.94 21.56
N TYR A 82 7.27 10.86 21.73
CA TYR A 82 8.63 10.77 21.19
C TYR A 82 8.64 10.20 19.76
N LEU A 83 8.91 11.05 18.77
CA LEU A 83 9.12 10.62 17.39
C LEU A 83 10.58 10.24 17.16
N ILE A 84 10.83 9.02 16.64
CA ILE A 84 12.15 8.54 16.19
C ILE A 84 12.53 9.28 14.90
#